data_AF-A0A542SFE5-F1
#
_entry.id   AF-A0A542SFE5-F1
#
_cell.length_a   1.000
_cell.length_b   1.000
_cell.length_c   1.000
_cell.angle_alpha   90.00
_cell.angle_beta   90.00
_cell.angle_gamma   90.00
#
_symmetry.space_group_name_H-M   'P 1'
#
loop_
_entity.id
_entity.type
_entity.pdbx_description
1 polymer ?
#
loop_
_entity_poly.entity_id
_entity_poly.type
_entity_poly.pdbx_seq_one_letter_code
_entity_poly.pdbx_strand_id
1 'polypeptide(L)'
;MTDLVPDQTQLAAKRGFIRTTAQSYGATLTTGISASVVLGVVTGEVQVVPTLVTMAVSLVAPVIAGAASYFSILGDGIPEDYTGEIE
;
A
#
# COMPACT_ATOMS: atom_id res chain seq x y z
N MET A 1 22.60 -20.68 -14.59
CA MET A 1 22.77 -19.88 -13.36
C MET A 1 21.51 -20.07 -12.56
N THR A 2 21.60 -20.45 -11.29
CA THR A 2 20.44 -20.42 -10.40
C THR A 2 20.29 -18.98 -9.96
N ASP A 3 19.22 -18.32 -10.39
CA ASP A 3 18.97 -16.94 -9.97
C ASP A 3 18.75 -16.88 -8.47
N LEU A 4 19.34 -15.87 -7.81
CA LEU A 4 19.23 -15.67 -6.36
C LEU A 4 17.75 -15.52 -5.93
N VAL A 5 16.93 -14.95 -6.81
CA VAL A 5 15.48 -14.88 -6.69
C VAL A 5 14.89 -15.28 -8.05
N PRO A 6 14.06 -16.34 -8.12
CA PRO A 6 13.40 -16.73 -9.36
C PRO A 6 12.53 -15.62 -9.95
N ASP A 7 12.50 -15.51 -11.28
CA ASP A 7 11.72 -14.48 -11.99
C ASP A 7 10.22 -14.52 -11.64
N GLN A 8 9.67 -15.73 -11.43
CA GLN A 8 8.28 -15.90 -11.02
C GLN A 8 8.02 -15.30 -9.63
N THR A 9 8.97 -15.42 -8.69
CA THR A 9 8.89 -14.80 -7.36
C THR A 9 8.90 -13.28 -7.46
N GLN A 10 9.74 -12.72 -8.35
CA GLN A 10 9.78 -11.29 -8.57
C GLN A 10 8.46 -10.77 -9.18
N LEU A 11 7.87 -11.50 -10.12
CA LEU A 11 6.59 -11.14 -10.73
C LEU A 11 5.45 -11.20 -9.70
N ALA A 12 5.40 -12.26 -8.89
CA ALA A 12 4.44 -12.39 -7.80
C ALA A 12 4.59 -11.25 -6.78
N ALA A 13 5.83 -10.91 -6.40
CA ALA A 13 6.11 -9.81 -5.48
C ALA A 13 5.58 -8.46 -6.01
N LYS A 14 5.81 -8.16 -7.31
CA LYS A 14 5.28 -6.95 -7.95
C LYS A 14 3.75 -6.93 -7.96
N ARG A 15 3.10 -8.07 -8.24
CA ARG A 15 1.63 -8.18 -8.19
C ARG A 15 1.10 -7.96 -6.77
N GLY A 16 1.76 -8.54 -5.78
CA GLY A 16 1.45 -8.34 -4.35
C GLY A 16 1.58 -6.88 -3.94
N PHE A 17 2.67 -6.20 -4.34
CA PHE A 17 2.86 -4.78 -4.13
C PHE A 17 1.68 -3.95 -4.65
N ILE A 18 1.34 -4.12 -5.93
CA ILE A 18 0.29 -3.32 -6.59
C ILE A 18 -1.06 -3.58 -5.91
N ARG A 19 -1.40 -4.84 -5.65
CA ARG A 19 -2.66 -5.23 -5.00
C ARG A 19 -2.78 -4.62 -3.61
N THR A 20 -1.78 -4.83 -2.75
CA THR A 20 -1.81 -4.34 -1.37
C THR A 20 -1.82 -2.81 -1.33
N THR A 21 -1.04 -2.16 -2.19
CA THR A 21 -1.03 -0.68 -2.29
C THR A 21 -2.41 -0.16 -2.69
N ALA A 22 -3.03 -0.74 -3.73
CA ALA A 22 -4.35 -0.32 -4.21
C ALA A 22 -5.45 -0.54 -3.16
N GLN A 23 -5.45 -1.70 -2.48
CA GLN A 23 -6.39 -1.98 -1.38
C GLN A 23 -6.20 -1.00 -0.22
N SER A 24 -4.94 -0.70 0.14
CA SER A 24 -4.61 0.24 1.21
C SER A 24 -5.00 1.67 0.86
N TYR A 25 -4.85 2.10 -0.40
CA TYR A 25 -5.38 3.38 -0.86
C TYR A 25 -6.91 3.41 -0.82
N GLY A 26 -7.59 2.35 -1.27
CA GLY A 26 -9.04 2.25 -1.19
C GLY A 26 -9.54 2.43 0.25
N ALA A 27 -8.90 1.77 1.21
CA ALA A 27 -9.17 1.93 2.64
C ALA A 27 -8.84 3.34 3.14
N THR A 28 -7.71 3.91 2.74
CA THR A 28 -7.29 5.25 3.17
C THR A 28 -8.15 6.36 2.58
N LEU A 29 -8.69 6.20 1.37
CA LEU A 29 -9.62 7.17 0.79
C LEU A 29 -10.99 7.12 1.46
N THR A 30 -11.41 5.93 1.92
CA THR A 30 -12.65 5.77 2.69
C THR A 30 -12.51 6.21 4.15
N THR A 31 -11.32 6.14 4.74
CA THR A 31 -11.09 6.43 6.17
C THR A 31 -10.26 7.68 6.49
N GLY A 32 -9.34 8.09 5.62
CA GLY A 32 -8.17 8.91 5.94
C GLY A 32 -8.15 10.33 5.38
N ILE A 33 -8.79 10.60 4.22
CA ILE A 33 -9.21 11.97 3.88
C ILE A 33 -10.55 12.23 4.58
N SER A 34 -10.53 11.97 5.88
CA SER A 34 -11.71 12.01 6.72
C SER A 34 -12.25 13.43 6.73
N ALA A 35 -13.56 13.51 6.87
CA ALA A 35 -14.35 14.71 7.00
C ALA A 35 -13.67 15.81 7.84
N SER A 36 -12.78 15.51 8.78
CA SER A 36 -11.91 16.41 9.54
C SER A 36 -11.14 17.46 8.71
N VAL A 37 -10.53 17.07 7.57
CA VAL A 37 -9.79 18.02 6.72
C VAL A 37 -10.77 18.95 6.00
N VAL A 38 -11.86 18.39 5.49
CA VAL A 38 -12.92 19.16 4.80
C VAL A 38 -13.65 20.07 5.77
N LEU A 39 -14.10 19.55 6.91
CA LEU A 39 -14.78 20.29 7.98
C LEU A 39 -13.91 21.42 8.45
N GLY A 40 -12.64 21.16 8.74
CA GLY A 40 -11.82 22.21 9.28
C GLY A 40 -11.49 23.31 8.25
N VAL A 41 -11.39 22.99 6.95
CA VAL A 41 -11.29 24.03 5.90
C VAL A 41 -12.58 24.86 5.84
N VAL A 42 -13.74 24.23 6.07
CA VAL A 42 -15.06 24.89 6.08
C VAL A 42 -15.30 25.70 7.36
N THR A 43 -14.84 25.24 8.53
CA THR A 43 -15.07 25.88 9.83
C THR A 43 -13.95 26.84 10.24
N GLY A 44 -12.80 26.80 9.58
CA GLY A 44 -11.63 27.64 9.90
C GLY A 44 -10.82 27.16 11.11
N GLU A 45 -11.17 26.03 11.71
CA GLU A 45 -10.56 25.50 12.95
C GLU A 45 -9.53 24.39 12.70
N VAL A 46 -8.83 24.39 11.54
CA VAL A 46 -7.78 23.39 11.28
C VAL A 46 -6.48 23.76 11.93
N GLN A 47 -6.00 22.85 12.77
CA GLN A 47 -4.59 22.80 13.09
C GLN A 47 -3.80 22.35 11.85
N VAL A 48 -3.15 23.31 11.18
CA VAL A 48 -2.48 23.13 9.88
C VAL A 48 -1.44 22.00 9.93
N VAL A 49 -0.63 21.95 10.99
CA VAL A 49 0.46 20.96 11.13
C VAL A 49 -0.09 19.53 11.23
N PRO A 50 -0.99 19.17 12.17
CA PRO A 50 -1.61 17.85 12.23
C PRO A 50 -2.28 17.41 10.92
N THR A 51 -2.97 18.34 10.25
CA THR A 51 -3.65 18.04 8.97
C THR A 51 -2.65 17.70 7.88
N LEU A 52 -1.59 18.51 7.72
CA LEU A 52 -0.55 18.22 6.74
C LEU A 52 0.16 16.90 7.01
N VAL A 53 0.48 16.62 8.28
CA VAL A 53 1.09 15.34 8.68
C VAL A 53 0.14 14.17 8.37
N THR A 54 -1.14 14.30 8.71
CA THR A 54 -2.14 13.26 8.42
C THR A 54 -2.26 13.00 6.92
N MET A 55 -2.31 14.04 6.10
CA MET A 55 -2.33 13.87 4.65
C MET A 55 -1.06 13.19 4.14
N ALA A 56 0.12 13.63 4.60
CA ALA A 56 1.39 13.03 4.20
C ALA A 56 1.46 11.55 4.57
N VAL A 57 1.11 11.18 5.80
CA VAL A 57 1.09 9.79 6.26
C VAL A 57 0.07 8.97 5.48
N SER A 58 -1.12 9.53 5.21
CA SER A 58 -2.16 8.86 4.42
C SER A 58 -1.72 8.56 2.98
N LEU A 59 -0.86 9.40 2.40
CA LEU A 59 -0.32 9.17 1.06
C LEU A 59 0.81 8.13 1.06
N VAL A 60 1.61 8.08 2.12
CA VAL A 60 2.82 7.24 2.20
C VAL A 60 2.54 5.84 2.76
N ALA A 61 1.65 5.72 3.74
CA ALA A 61 1.35 4.45 4.42
C ALA A 61 0.91 3.32 3.46
N PRO A 62 0.05 3.56 2.44
CA PRO A 62 -0.32 2.53 1.47
C PRO A 62 0.87 1.98 0.68
N VAL A 63 1.84 2.83 0.33
CA VAL A 63 3.05 2.42 -0.38
C VAL A 63 3.96 1.57 0.50
N ILE A 64 4.09 1.94 1.79
CA ILE A 64 4.83 1.15 2.77
C ILE A 64 4.19 -0.22 2.94
N ALA A 65 2.86 -0.31 3.02
CA ALA A 65 2.14 -1.57 3.10
C ALA A 65 2.39 -2.45 1.85
N GLY A 66 2.37 -1.85 0.66
CA GLY A 66 2.76 -2.52 -0.58
C GLY A 66 4.18 -3.06 -0.54
N ALA A 67 5.14 -2.26 -0.07
CA ALA A 67 6.53 -2.66 0.05
C ALA A 67 6.72 -3.83 1.03
N ALA A 68 5.99 -3.82 2.16
CA ALA A 68 6.00 -4.94 3.10
C ALA A 68 5.52 -6.25 2.44
N SER A 69 4.43 -6.18 1.65
CA SER A 69 3.93 -7.32 0.86
C SER A 69 4.96 -7.81 -0.17
N TYR A 70 5.60 -6.88 -0.88
CA TYR A 70 6.67 -7.18 -1.84
C TYR A 70 7.82 -7.96 -1.19
N PHE A 71 8.36 -7.45 -0.07
CA PHE A 71 9.50 -8.08 0.60
C PHE A 71 9.15 -9.41 1.27
N SER A 72 7.92 -9.58 1.76
CA SER A 72 7.45 -10.88 2.26
C SER A 72 7.44 -11.91 1.13
N ILE A 73 6.92 -11.59 -0.06
CA ILE A 73 6.91 -12.54 -1.20
C ILE A 73 8.34 -12.87 -1.66
N LEU A 74 9.26 -11.90 -1.64
CA LEU A 74 10.66 -12.16 -1.95
C LEU A 74 11.36 -13.07 -0.93
N GLY A 75 11.01 -12.96 0.36
CA GLY A 75 11.62 -13.75 1.44
C GLY A 75 10.99 -15.13 1.63
N ASP A 76 9.68 -15.20 1.53
CA ASP A 76 8.87 -16.38 1.88
C ASP A 76 8.50 -17.23 0.65
N GLY A 77 8.62 -16.68 -0.56
CA GLY A 77 8.26 -17.33 -1.83
C GLY A 77 6.86 -16.93 -2.33
N ILE A 78 6.45 -17.53 -3.45
CA ILE A 78 5.18 -17.20 -4.12
C ILE A 78 4.00 -17.69 -3.26
N PRO A 79 3.06 -16.82 -2.87
CA PRO A 79 1.84 -17.24 -2.19
C PRO A 79 1.01 -18.19 -3.05
N GLU A 80 0.34 -19.16 -2.43
CA GLU A 80 -0.48 -20.19 -3.12
C GLU A 80 -1.56 -19.58 -4.05
N ASP A 81 -2.09 -18.42 -3.67
CA ASP A 81 -3.06 -17.65 -4.47
C ASP A 81 -2.54 -17.23 -5.86
N TYR A 82 -1.22 -17.21 -6.07
CA TYR A 82 -0.58 -16.84 -7.34
C TYR A 82 -0.14 -18.04 -8.17
N THR A 83 -0.24 -19.26 -7.63
CA THR A 83 0.26 -20.48 -8.28
C THR A 83 -0.72 -21.07 -9.30
N GLY A 84 -2.01 -20.69 -9.24
CA GLY A 84 -3.07 -21.20 -10.13
C GLY A 84 -3.26 -20.49 -11.48
N GLU A 85 -2.50 -19.41 -11.77
CA GLU A 85 -2.58 -18.69 -13.06
C GLU A 85 -1.52 -19.16 -14.09
N ILE A 86 -0.74 -20.19 -13.76
CA ILE A 86 0.28 -20.78 -14.65
C ILE A 86 -0.17 -22.19 -15.00
N GLU A 87 -1.17 -22.31 -15.88
CA GLU A 87 -1.49 -23.54 -16.60
C GLU A 87 -1.49 -23.27 -18.11
#